data_AF-A0A194S2V9-F1
#
_entry.id   AF-A0A194S2V9-F1
#
_cell.length_a   1.000
_cell.length_b   1.000
_cell.length_c   1.000
_cell.angle_alpha   90.00
_cell.angle_beta   90.00
_cell.angle_gamma   90.00
#
_symmetry.space_group_name_H-M   'P 1'
#
loop_
_entity.id
_entity.type
_entity.pdbx_description
1 polymer ?
#
loop_
_entity_poly.entity_id
_entity_poly.type
_entity_poly.pdbx_seq_one_letter_code
_entity_poly.pdbx_strand_id
1 'polypeptide(L)'
;MRIAFSTAAAALVAFLPALAAPTGTSLAERAVGCKSTFQCRTLYRPSNSVATCIDNACGYVCLDGYSATLGRVGQCTLIPTSSSSTVASTTTTTTTTAAPSPTVTITPNAMVAAGVTGFQGMNTNAILSWYNTNSGQDSTNGNSWCGYPYTNDVPGVAPSLKTMLNNFGGNYEAAARAYCGLELVVTTPDGRNKTMYIADAFDDAWVLTPSSLDIIHGSFTDLFGRHTDNKLDVVKRASWQFTGNRNERYRFKGAGARGL
;
A
#
# COMPACT_ATOMS: atom_id res chain seq x y z
N MET A 1 77.49 -6.30 -2.98
CA MET A 1 77.13 -5.53 -4.18
C MET A 1 75.67 -5.12 -4.03
N ARG A 2 75.42 -3.82 -3.82
CA ARG A 2 74.10 -3.26 -3.52
C ARG A 2 73.31 -3.06 -4.82
N ILE A 3 72.07 -3.53 -4.88
CA ILE A 3 71.11 -3.13 -5.92
C ILE A 3 69.82 -2.74 -5.22
N ALA A 4 69.52 -1.44 -5.25
CA ALA A 4 68.28 -0.86 -4.77
C ALA A 4 67.30 -0.77 -5.96
N PHE A 5 66.07 -1.23 -5.77
CA PHE A 5 64.97 -0.95 -6.69
C PHE A 5 64.00 0.01 -5.99
N SER A 6 63.96 1.26 -6.49
CA SER A 6 62.89 2.22 -6.20
C SER A 6 61.74 1.97 -7.17
N THR A 7 60.55 1.69 -6.65
CA THR A 7 59.30 1.70 -7.42
C THR A 7 58.54 2.97 -7.12
N ALA A 8 58.44 3.86 -8.12
CA ALA A 8 57.59 5.03 -8.09
C ALA A 8 56.14 4.61 -8.38
N ALA A 9 55.22 4.90 -7.46
CA ALA A 9 53.78 4.74 -7.67
C ALA A 9 53.24 6.00 -8.36
N ALA A 10 52.87 5.89 -9.63
CA ALA A 10 52.15 6.92 -10.36
C ALA A 10 50.65 6.84 -10.02
N ALA A 11 50.10 7.90 -9.42
CA ALA A 11 48.68 8.04 -9.17
C ALA A 11 47.95 8.43 -10.47
N LEU A 12 47.11 7.52 -11.00
CA LEU A 12 46.19 7.80 -12.09
C LEU A 12 44.87 8.29 -11.50
N VAL A 13 44.60 9.60 -11.61
CA VAL A 13 43.28 10.16 -11.29
C VAL A 13 42.41 10.02 -12.53
N ALA A 14 41.52 9.02 -12.53
CA ALA A 14 40.50 8.86 -13.55
C ALA A 14 39.37 9.88 -13.32
N PHE A 15 39.25 10.85 -14.22
CA PHE A 15 38.07 11.69 -14.35
C PHE A 15 36.92 10.83 -14.90
N LEU A 16 35.91 10.57 -14.06
CA LEU A 16 34.62 10.05 -14.52
C LEU A 16 33.86 11.20 -15.21
N PRO A 17 33.35 11.03 -16.44
CA PRO A 17 32.43 11.99 -17.01
C PRO A 17 31.13 11.95 -16.21
N ALA A 18 30.67 13.14 -15.81
CA ALA A 18 29.34 13.31 -15.26
C ALA A 18 28.30 12.82 -16.28
N LEU A 19 27.61 11.73 -15.95
CA LEU A 19 26.44 11.27 -16.67
C LEU A 19 25.39 12.39 -16.63
N ALA A 20 25.27 13.13 -17.73
CA ALA A 20 24.16 14.01 -17.98
C ALA A 20 22.86 13.21 -17.84
N ALA A 21 21.94 13.73 -17.02
CA ALA A 21 20.59 13.20 -16.94
C ALA A 21 19.95 13.27 -18.35
N PRO A 22 19.22 12.22 -18.78
CA PRO A 22 18.55 12.25 -20.07
C PRO A 22 17.42 13.28 -20.01
N THR A 23 17.64 14.44 -20.65
CA THR A 23 16.59 15.36 -21.05
C THR A 23 15.81 14.72 -22.19
N GLY A 24 14.85 13.87 -21.85
CA GLY A 24 13.97 13.21 -22.80
C GLY A 24 12.97 14.19 -23.41
N THR A 25 13.22 14.54 -24.66
CA THR A 25 12.38 15.30 -25.58
C THR A 25 11.31 14.42 -26.24
N SER A 26 10.06 14.92 -26.27
CA SER A 26 8.97 14.60 -27.22
C SER A 26 8.24 13.23 -27.16
N LEU A 27 6.91 13.30 -27.30
CA LEU A 27 5.87 12.27 -27.20
C LEU A 27 5.92 11.12 -28.22
N ALA A 28 6.88 11.06 -29.14
CA ALA A 28 6.81 10.16 -30.28
C ALA A 28 7.62 8.86 -30.15
N GLU A 29 8.47 8.72 -29.13
CA GLU A 29 9.43 7.62 -29.09
C GLU A 29 9.25 6.72 -27.86
N ARG A 30 8.30 5.78 -27.99
CA ARG A 30 8.32 4.38 -27.48
C ARG A 30 6.90 3.82 -27.45
N ALA A 31 6.35 3.56 -28.63
CA ALA A 31 5.25 2.62 -28.75
C ALA A 31 5.80 1.20 -28.48
N VAL A 32 5.97 0.85 -27.21
CA VAL A 32 6.16 -0.55 -26.82
C VAL A 32 4.82 -1.23 -27.07
N GLY A 33 4.80 -2.15 -28.02
CA GLY A 33 3.63 -2.99 -28.29
C GLY A 33 3.14 -3.65 -27.02
N CYS A 34 1.89 -3.40 -26.62
CA CYS A 34 1.30 -3.99 -25.43
C CYS A 34 0.10 -4.87 -25.78
N LYS A 35 -0.04 -5.98 -25.07
CA LYS A 35 -1.22 -6.88 -25.06
C LYS A 35 -2.05 -6.72 -23.79
N SER A 36 -1.47 -6.12 -22.75
CA SER A 36 -2.15 -5.81 -21.50
C SER A 36 -1.50 -4.64 -20.76
N THR A 37 -2.24 -4.03 -19.84
CA THR A 37 -1.76 -2.93 -18.98
C THR A 37 -0.57 -3.32 -18.11
N PHE A 38 -0.42 -4.61 -17.77
CA PHE A 38 0.70 -5.12 -16.99
C PHE A 38 2.04 -4.92 -17.70
N GLN A 39 2.07 -4.99 -19.03
CA GLN A 39 3.30 -4.78 -19.83
C GLN A 39 3.71 -3.30 -19.87
N CYS A 40 2.79 -2.38 -19.59
CA CYS A 40 3.04 -0.94 -19.54
C CYS A 40 3.51 -0.46 -18.16
N ARG A 41 3.59 -1.35 -17.15
CA ARG A 41 3.88 -0.97 -15.76
C ARG A 41 5.29 -0.42 -15.51
N THR A 42 6.23 -0.73 -16.41
CA THR A 42 7.63 -0.29 -16.33
C THR A 42 7.90 1.01 -17.08
N LEU A 43 6.92 1.50 -17.86
CA LEU A 43 7.03 2.79 -18.54
C LEU A 43 6.76 3.92 -17.57
N TYR A 44 7.48 5.02 -17.77
CA TYR A 44 7.28 6.24 -16.99
C TYR A 44 5.82 6.70 -17.13
N ARG A 45 5.22 7.01 -15.98
CA ARG A 45 3.88 7.57 -15.90
C ARG A 45 3.87 8.69 -14.86
N PRO A 46 3.08 9.74 -15.07
CA PRO A 46 2.94 10.77 -14.06
C PRO A 46 2.26 10.24 -12.79
N SER A 47 2.55 10.88 -11.66
CA SER A 47 1.77 10.69 -10.44
C SER A 47 0.29 10.93 -10.72
N ASN A 48 -0.58 10.22 -9.98
CA ASN A 48 -2.04 10.28 -10.14
C ASN A 48 -2.56 9.81 -11.51
N SER A 49 -1.87 8.85 -12.12
CA SER A 49 -2.31 8.18 -13.35
C SER A 49 -2.23 6.66 -13.25
N VAL A 50 -3.00 5.96 -14.08
CA VAL A 50 -2.93 4.50 -14.26
C VAL A 50 -2.47 4.18 -15.68
N ALA A 51 -1.66 3.13 -15.82
CA ALA A 51 -1.19 2.72 -17.14
C ALA A 51 -2.32 2.08 -17.94
N THR A 52 -2.40 2.44 -19.22
CA THR A 52 -3.34 1.89 -20.17
C THR A 52 -2.60 1.18 -21.31
N CYS A 53 -3.28 0.24 -21.94
CA CYS A 53 -2.85 -0.40 -23.17
C CYS A 53 -4.01 -0.26 -24.15
N ILE A 54 -3.93 0.70 -25.06
CA ILE A 54 -4.99 1.03 -26.02
C ILE A 54 -4.38 0.94 -27.41
N ASP A 55 -5.02 0.20 -28.31
CA ASP A 55 -4.56 0.00 -29.69
C ASP A 55 -3.10 -0.50 -29.79
N ASN A 56 -2.75 -1.46 -28.92
CA ASN A 56 -1.39 -1.99 -28.75
C ASN A 56 -0.32 -0.94 -28.36
N ALA A 57 -0.72 0.25 -27.90
CA ALA A 57 0.18 1.27 -27.41
C ALA A 57 0.01 1.47 -25.90
N CYS A 58 1.14 1.52 -25.19
CA CYS A 58 1.13 1.90 -23.79
C CYS A 58 0.84 3.39 -23.64
N GLY A 59 -0.10 3.71 -22.75
CA GLY A 59 -0.44 5.07 -22.37
C GLY A 59 -0.72 5.18 -20.88
N TYR A 60 -1.34 6.28 -20.48
CA TYR A 60 -1.86 6.48 -19.14
C TYR A 60 -3.16 7.27 -19.18
N VAL A 61 -3.99 7.12 -18.15
CA VAL A 61 -5.14 7.99 -17.89
C VAL A 61 -5.07 8.50 -16.46
N CYS A 62 -5.49 9.74 -16.22
CA CYS A 62 -5.52 10.31 -14.88
C CYS A 62 -6.56 9.60 -14.00
N LEU A 63 -6.28 9.51 -12.70
CA LEU A 63 -7.24 9.03 -11.71
C LEU A 63 -8.43 10.00 -11.60
N ASP A 64 -9.59 9.50 -11.14
CA ASP A 64 -10.77 10.34 -10.89
C ASP A 64 -10.42 11.51 -9.96
N GLY A 65 -10.96 12.70 -10.26
CA GLY A 65 -10.61 13.94 -9.56
C GLY A 65 -9.32 14.60 -10.06
N TYR A 66 -8.62 14.00 -11.03
CA TYR A 66 -7.46 14.57 -11.69
C TYR A 66 -7.72 14.75 -13.19
N SER A 67 -7.24 15.86 -13.75
CA SER A 67 -7.28 16.13 -15.19
C SER A 67 -5.88 16.26 -15.75
N ALA A 68 -5.69 15.82 -16.99
CA ALA A 68 -4.47 16.08 -17.74
C ALA A 68 -4.39 17.60 -17.98
N THR A 69 -3.36 18.26 -17.44
CA THR A 69 -3.24 19.70 -17.59
C THR A 69 -2.98 20.04 -19.07
N LEU A 70 -3.95 20.69 -19.72
CA LEU A 70 -3.79 21.23 -21.08
C LEU A 70 -2.57 22.18 -21.09
N GLY A 71 -1.51 21.79 -21.81
CA GLY A 71 -0.26 22.58 -21.93
C GLY A 71 0.94 22.06 -21.13
N ARG A 72 0.78 21.04 -20.26
CA ARG A 72 1.90 20.29 -19.66
C ARG A 72 1.73 18.80 -19.92
N VAL A 73 2.49 18.30 -20.89
CA VAL A 73 2.53 16.88 -21.18
C VAL A 73 3.06 16.13 -19.96
N GLY A 74 2.31 15.14 -19.47
CA GLY A 74 2.80 14.25 -18.41
C GLY A 74 2.56 14.74 -16.98
N GLN A 75 1.44 15.42 -16.68
CA GLN A 75 0.99 15.64 -15.30
C GLN A 75 -0.53 15.50 -15.16
N CYS A 76 -0.96 14.76 -14.13
CA CYS A 76 -2.34 14.67 -13.69
C CYS A 76 -2.50 15.54 -12.44
N THR A 77 -3.23 16.66 -12.57
CA THR A 77 -3.44 17.64 -11.49
C THR A 77 -4.86 17.57 -10.96
N LEU A 78 -5.02 17.73 -9.64
CA LEU A 78 -6.31 17.79 -8.97
C LEU A 78 -7.22 18.84 -9.63
N ILE A 79 -8.45 18.44 -9.93
CA ILE A 79 -9.50 19.35 -10.39
C ILE A 79 -9.95 20.16 -9.18
N PRO A 80 -9.77 21.49 -9.16
CA PRO A 80 -10.18 22.29 -8.00
C PRO A 80 -11.71 22.27 -7.88
N THR A 81 -12.21 21.58 -6.87
CA THR A 81 -13.62 21.63 -6.46
C THR A 81 -13.87 22.87 -5.61
N SER A 82 -14.74 23.75 -6.11
CA SER A 82 -15.22 24.91 -5.33
C SER A 82 -16.14 24.43 -4.21
N SER A 83 -15.86 24.87 -2.98
CA SER A 83 -16.54 24.48 -1.74
C SER A 83 -17.92 25.14 -1.59
N SER A 84 -18.89 24.43 -1.00
CA SER A 84 -20.02 24.87 -0.12
C SER A 84 -20.93 23.65 0.09
N SER A 85 -21.51 23.33 1.25
CA SER A 85 -22.19 24.19 2.23
C SER A 85 -22.29 23.54 3.62
N THR A 86 -22.08 24.35 4.65
CA THR A 86 -22.43 24.16 6.06
C THR A 86 -23.95 24.19 6.26
N VAL A 87 -24.52 23.24 7.02
CA VAL A 87 -25.90 23.34 7.57
C VAL A 87 -25.88 23.01 9.06
N ALA A 88 -26.61 23.84 9.81
CA ALA A 88 -26.59 23.98 11.26
C ALA A 88 -27.46 22.95 12.04
N SER A 89 -27.16 22.85 13.34
CA SER A 89 -27.85 22.07 14.37
C SER A 89 -29.35 22.33 14.51
N THR A 90 -30.12 21.29 14.86
CA THR A 90 -31.42 21.44 15.53
C THR A 90 -31.58 20.34 16.58
N THR A 91 -31.58 20.76 17.85
CA THR A 91 -31.86 19.90 19.00
C THR A 91 -33.37 19.65 19.09
N THR A 92 -33.79 18.39 18.93
CA THR A 92 -35.20 18.00 19.14
C THR A 92 -35.24 16.86 20.16
N THR A 93 -35.84 17.14 21.31
CA THR A 93 -36.09 16.16 22.38
C THR A 93 -37.33 15.36 22.01
N THR A 94 -37.19 14.06 21.75
CA THR A 94 -38.32 13.15 21.57
C THR A 94 -38.28 12.02 22.60
N THR A 95 -39.39 11.91 23.31
CA THR A 95 -39.74 10.92 24.32
C THR A 95 -39.71 9.49 23.76
N THR A 96 -39.12 8.61 24.56
CA THR A 96 -38.93 7.17 24.37
C THR A 96 -40.24 6.41 24.19
N THR A 97 -40.44 5.83 23.01
CA THR A 97 -41.28 4.65 22.82
C THR A 97 -40.35 3.53 22.36
N ALA A 98 -40.33 2.42 23.10
CA ALA A 98 -39.36 1.33 22.93
C ALA A 98 -39.40 0.77 21.49
N ALA A 99 -38.29 0.94 20.76
CA ALA A 99 -38.08 0.32 19.47
C ALA A 99 -37.91 -1.20 19.64
N PRO A 100 -38.48 -2.03 18.74
CA PRO A 100 -38.28 -3.48 18.79
C PRO A 100 -36.79 -3.80 18.72
N SER A 101 -36.38 -4.73 19.58
CA SER A 101 -35.00 -5.21 19.70
C SER A 101 -34.45 -5.58 18.33
N PRO A 102 -33.29 -5.04 17.90
CA PRO A 102 -32.71 -5.39 16.61
C PRO A 102 -32.44 -6.90 16.60
N THR A 103 -33.08 -7.60 15.67
CA THR A 103 -32.67 -8.95 15.31
C THR A 103 -31.23 -8.86 14.83
N VAL A 104 -30.29 -9.32 15.67
CA VAL A 104 -28.87 -9.39 15.34
C VAL A 104 -28.74 -10.40 14.21
N THR A 105 -28.64 -9.92 12.97
CA THR A 105 -28.07 -10.71 11.89
C THR A 105 -26.63 -10.96 12.27
N ILE A 106 -26.35 -12.14 12.83
CA ILE A 106 -24.99 -12.58 13.09
C ILE A 106 -24.31 -12.68 11.72
N THR A 107 -23.55 -11.65 11.37
CA THR A 107 -22.70 -11.70 10.18
C THR A 107 -21.70 -12.82 10.43
N PRO A 108 -21.63 -13.86 9.58
CA PRO A 108 -20.68 -14.94 9.77
C PRO A 108 -19.27 -14.35 9.85
N ASN A 109 -18.49 -14.78 10.85
CA ASN A 109 -17.09 -14.40 10.97
C ASN A 109 -16.38 -14.65 9.64
N ALA A 110 -15.94 -13.59 8.98
CA ALA A 110 -15.40 -13.61 7.63
C ALA A 110 -14.11 -14.44 7.51
N MET A 111 -13.40 -14.67 8.63
CA MET A 111 -12.26 -15.59 8.67
C MET A 111 -12.72 -17.04 8.59
N VAL A 112 -13.69 -17.42 9.41
CA VAL A 112 -14.23 -18.78 9.47
C VAL A 112 -14.88 -19.14 8.14
N ALA A 113 -15.69 -18.22 7.60
CA ALA A 113 -16.32 -18.40 6.29
C ALA A 113 -15.30 -18.57 5.15
N ALA A 114 -14.12 -17.98 5.28
CA ALA A 114 -13.05 -18.07 4.29
C ALA A 114 -12.04 -19.21 4.55
N GLY A 115 -12.19 -19.99 5.62
CA GLY A 115 -11.23 -21.05 5.97
C GLY A 115 -9.87 -20.54 6.45
N VAL A 116 -9.82 -19.32 7.01
CA VAL A 116 -8.58 -18.74 7.55
C VAL A 116 -8.25 -19.39 8.89
N THR A 117 -7.06 -20.00 8.96
CA THR A 117 -6.49 -20.67 10.14
C THR A 117 -5.19 -20.02 10.62
N GLY A 118 -4.60 -19.11 9.83
CA GLY A 118 -3.47 -18.28 10.24
C GLY A 118 -3.90 -17.17 11.21
N PHE A 119 -2.93 -16.67 11.99
CA PHE A 119 -3.04 -15.49 12.85
C PHE A 119 -4.24 -15.46 13.81
N GLN A 120 -4.61 -16.61 14.36
CA GLN A 120 -5.76 -16.74 15.25
C GLN A 120 -5.52 -16.05 16.60
N GLY A 121 -6.60 -15.54 17.20
CA GLY A 121 -6.56 -14.92 18.52
C GLY A 121 -5.76 -13.62 18.56
N MET A 122 -5.23 -13.32 19.75
CA MET A 122 -4.39 -12.13 19.97
C MET A 122 -2.94 -12.41 19.55
N ASN A 123 -2.50 -11.76 18.48
CA ASN A 123 -1.12 -11.81 18.03
C ASN A 123 -0.32 -10.77 18.83
N THR A 124 0.57 -11.23 19.71
CA THR A 124 1.39 -10.37 20.58
C THR A 124 2.84 -10.31 20.12
N ASN A 125 3.63 -9.41 20.73
CA ASN A 125 5.04 -9.17 20.38
C ASN A 125 5.24 -8.85 18.88
N ALA A 126 4.28 -8.16 18.28
CA ALA A 126 4.37 -7.68 16.92
C ALA A 126 5.43 -6.57 16.82
N ILE A 127 6.15 -6.58 15.70
CA ILE A 127 6.92 -5.44 15.23
C ILE A 127 6.11 -4.82 14.09
N LEU A 128 5.80 -3.53 14.21
CA LEU A 128 5.15 -2.76 13.17
C LEU A 128 6.23 -1.99 12.43
N SER A 129 6.53 -2.41 11.20
CA SER A 129 7.31 -1.64 10.24
C SER A 129 6.37 -0.84 9.33
N TRP A 130 6.95 -0.15 8.34
CA TRP A 130 6.16 0.64 7.41
C TRP A 130 6.73 0.68 6.00
N TYR A 131 5.81 0.90 5.07
CA TYR A 131 6.11 0.99 3.65
C TYR A 131 5.21 2.02 2.95
N ASN A 132 5.75 2.61 1.89
CA ASN A 132 4.99 3.44 0.95
C ASN A 132 4.35 2.55 -0.11
N THR A 133 3.14 2.88 -0.55
CA THR A 133 2.40 2.06 -1.52
C THR A 133 2.90 2.18 -2.96
N ASN A 134 3.74 3.16 -3.27
CA ASN A 134 4.34 3.36 -4.58
C ASN A 134 5.79 3.87 -4.46
N SER A 135 6.70 2.97 -4.10
CA SER A 135 8.11 3.25 -3.88
C SER A 135 8.97 2.06 -4.31
N GLY A 136 9.98 2.32 -5.14
CA GLY A 136 10.96 1.31 -5.52
C GLY A 136 11.80 0.80 -4.34
N GLN A 137 12.03 1.63 -3.31
CA GLN A 137 12.73 1.22 -2.09
C GLN A 137 11.93 0.17 -1.30
N ASP A 138 10.61 0.27 -1.35
CA ASP A 138 9.69 -0.64 -0.65
C ASP A 138 9.18 -1.76 -1.56
N SER A 139 9.73 -1.88 -2.78
CA SER A 139 9.29 -2.84 -3.80
C SER A 139 7.81 -2.76 -4.16
N THR A 140 7.20 -1.59 -4.00
CA THR A 140 5.79 -1.34 -4.32
C THR A 140 5.63 -0.51 -5.59
N ASN A 141 4.41 -0.52 -6.16
CA ASN A 141 4.15 0.07 -7.49
C ASN A 141 2.76 0.71 -7.64
N GLY A 142 2.09 0.98 -6.52
CA GLY A 142 0.73 1.51 -6.49
C GLY A 142 -0.37 0.47 -6.71
N ASN A 143 -0.05 -0.81 -6.90
CA ASN A 143 -1.03 -1.92 -6.95
C ASN A 143 -0.67 -2.98 -5.92
N SER A 144 -1.62 -3.31 -5.05
CA SER A 144 -1.35 -4.17 -3.90
C SER A 144 -1.37 -5.64 -4.28
N TRP A 145 -0.83 -6.50 -3.41
CA TRP A 145 -0.96 -7.96 -3.54
C TRP A 145 -2.42 -8.42 -3.62
N CYS A 146 -3.35 -7.65 -3.03
CA CYS A 146 -4.78 -7.87 -3.13
C CYS A 146 -5.41 -7.50 -4.48
N GLY A 147 -4.62 -6.99 -5.43
CA GLY A 147 -5.04 -6.78 -6.82
C GLY A 147 -5.86 -5.51 -7.06
N TYR A 148 -5.73 -4.51 -6.19
CA TYR A 148 -6.36 -3.20 -6.35
C TYR A 148 -5.33 -2.06 -6.24
N PRO A 149 -5.61 -0.87 -6.79
CA PRO A 149 -4.72 0.28 -6.61
C PRO A 149 -4.81 0.84 -5.18
N TYR A 150 -3.69 1.31 -4.64
CA TYR A 150 -3.60 1.76 -3.25
C TYR A 150 -2.63 2.93 -3.06
N THR A 151 -2.99 3.85 -2.16
CA THR A 151 -2.20 5.02 -1.75
C THR A 151 -1.84 4.91 -0.27
N ASN A 152 -0.97 5.80 0.21
CA ASN A 152 -0.63 5.88 1.64
C ASN A 152 -1.84 6.21 2.54
N ASP A 153 -2.98 6.63 1.96
CA ASP A 153 -4.23 6.93 2.68
C ASP A 153 -5.07 5.68 2.95
N VAL A 154 -4.76 4.55 2.31
CA VAL A 154 -5.45 3.29 2.59
C VAL A 154 -5.15 2.86 4.04
N PRO A 155 -6.18 2.57 4.86
CA PRO A 155 -6.01 2.04 6.21
C PRO A 155 -5.59 0.57 6.18
N GLY A 156 -4.44 0.28 5.58
CA GLY A 156 -4.03 -1.06 5.19
C GLY A 156 -2.74 -1.54 5.84
N VAL A 157 -2.59 -2.86 5.86
CA VAL A 157 -1.44 -3.56 6.42
C VAL A 157 -1.13 -4.83 5.64
N ALA A 158 0.13 -5.26 5.73
CA ALA A 158 0.66 -6.49 5.19
C ALA A 158 1.16 -7.41 6.32
N PRO A 159 0.54 -8.58 6.54
CA PRO A 159 1.10 -9.65 7.36
C PRO A 159 1.98 -10.58 6.50
N SER A 160 2.65 -11.54 7.14
CA SER A 160 3.49 -12.56 6.48
C SER A 160 2.81 -13.20 5.26
N LEU A 161 3.42 -13.02 4.08
CA LEU A 161 2.98 -13.62 2.83
C LEU A 161 2.98 -15.14 2.92
N LYS A 162 4.07 -15.74 3.44
CA LYS A 162 4.23 -17.18 3.58
C LYS A 162 3.16 -17.78 4.48
N THR A 163 2.79 -17.12 5.58
CA THR A 163 1.73 -17.61 6.46
C THR A 163 0.38 -17.62 5.73
N MET A 164 0.05 -16.53 5.02
CA MET A 164 -1.18 -16.44 4.22
C MET A 164 -1.22 -17.53 3.13
N LEU A 165 -0.12 -17.72 2.40
CA LEU A 165 -0.03 -18.74 1.36
C LEU A 165 -0.09 -20.16 1.92
N ASN A 166 0.62 -20.45 3.01
CA ASN A 166 0.66 -21.79 3.63
C ASN A 166 -0.73 -22.23 4.11
N ASN A 167 -1.55 -21.31 4.60
CA ASN A 167 -2.94 -21.58 4.96
C ASN A 167 -3.74 -22.18 3.78
N PHE A 168 -3.38 -21.84 2.55
CA PHE A 168 -4.07 -22.27 1.33
C PHE A 168 -3.17 -23.08 0.39
N GLY A 169 -2.20 -23.83 0.95
CA GLY A 169 -1.36 -24.75 0.18
C GLY A 169 -0.50 -24.09 -0.90
N GLY A 170 -0.14 -22.81 -0.71
CA GLY A 170 0.62 -22.02 -1.68
C GLY A 170 -0.23 -21.35 -2.77
N ASN A 171 -1.56 -21.51 -2.75
CA ASN A 171 -2.43 -20.93 -3.77
C ASN A 171 -2.68 -19.43 -3.51
N TYR A 172 -2.08 -18.58 -4.35
CA TYR A 172 -2.26 -17.13 -4.31
C TYR A 172 -3.73 -16.69 -4.38
N GLU A 173 -4.50 -17.15 -5.36
CA GLU A 173 -5.88 -16.66 -5.52
C GLU A 173 -6.77 -17.06 -4.34
N ALA A 174 -6.59 -18.28 -3.82
CA ALA A 174 -7.32 -18.74 -2.64
C ALA A 174 -6.95 -17.92 -1.40
N ALA A 175 -5.65 -17.72 -1.16
CA ALA A 175 -5.17 -16.90 -0.05
C ALA A 175 -5.64 -15.45 -0.16
N ALA A 176 -5.54 -14.83 -1.34
CA ALA A 176 -5.95 -13.45 -1.55
C ALA A 176 -7.46 -13.27 -1.36
N ARG A 177 -8.29 -14.18 -1.89
CA ARG A 177 -9.75 -14.17 -1.65
C ARG A 177 -10.09 -14.31 -0.16
N ALA A 178 -9.33 -15.12 0.56
CA ALA A 178 -9.56 -15.36 1.97
C ALA A 178 -9.11 -14.20 2.86
N TYR A 179 -7.93 -13.63 2.62
CA TYR A 179 -7.33 -12.63 3.50
C TYR A 179 -7.66 -11.18 3.16
N CYS A 180 -7.73 -10.81 1.88
CA CYS A 180 -7.83 -9.40 1.48
C CYS A 180 -9.09 -8.73 2.01
N GLY A 181 -8.91 -7.59 2.68
CA GLY A 181 -9.98 -6.80 3.27
C GLY A 181 -10.46 -7.31 4.64
N LEU A 182 -9.90 -8.41 5.17
CA LEU A 182 -10.14 -8.77 6.56
C LEU A 182 -9.72 -7.64 7.48
N GLU A 183 -10.61 -7.30 8.41
CA GLU A 183 -10.42 -6.22 9.36
C GLU A 183 -9.68 -6.71 10.61
N LEU A 184 -8.70 -5.94 11.05
CA LEU A 184 -8.00 -6.16 12.30
C LEU A 184 -7.86 -4.85 13.08
N VAL A 185 -7.69 -4.98 14.39
CA VAL A 185 -7.33 -3.86 15.26
C VAL A 185 -5.90 -4.08 15.73
N VAL A 186 -5.07 -3.06 15.53
CA VAL A 186 -3.70 -3.00 16.08
C VAL A 186 -3.70 -2.08 17.29
N THR A 187 -2.99 -2.48 18.34
CA THR A 187 -2.75 -1.69 19.56
C THR A 187 -1.25 -1.61 19.81
N THR A 188 -0.74 -0.39 19.99
CA THR A 188 0.66 -0.12 20.33
C THR A 188 0.88 -0.16 21.86
N PRO A 189 2.13 -0.29 22.35
CA PRO A 189 2.41 -0.33 23.79
C PRO A 189 2.00 0.93 24.56
N ASP A 190 1.98 2.08 23.90
CA ASP A 190 1.54 3.37 24.45
C ASP A 190 0.02 3.57 24.38
N GLY A 191 -0.72 2.55 23.93
CA GLY A 191 -2.18 2.52 23.99
C GLY A 191 -2.90 3.11 22.78
N ARG A 192 -2.17 3.55 21.74
CA ARG A 192 -2.80 3.93 20.47
C ARG A 192 -3.33 2.69 19.78
N ASN A 193 -4.45 2.86 19.10
CA ASN A 193 -5.06 1.79 18.33
C ASN A 193 -5.53 2.30 16.97
N LYS A 194 -5.63 1.37 16.01
CA LYS A 194 -6.19 1.66 14.70
C LYS A 194 -6.82 0.40 14.11
N THR A 195 -8.03 0.55 13.59
CA THR A 195 -8.67 -0.45 12.73
C THR A 195 -8.11 -0.33 11.32
N MET A 196 -7.66 -1.44 10.76
CA MET A 196 -7.05 -1.53 9.44
C MET A 196 -7.48 -2.82 8.74
N TYR A 197 -7.09 -2.95 7.47
CA TYR A 197 -7.46 -4.08 6.62
C TYR A 197 -6.24 -4.72 5.99
N ILE A 198 -6.30 -6.04 5.76
CA ILE A 198 -5.28 -6.70 4.95
C ILE A 198 -5.34 -6.12 3.54
N ALA A 199 -4.30 -5.40 3.17
CA ALA A 199 -4.23 -4.68 1.91
C ALA A 199 -3.16 -5.24 0.98
N ASP A 200 -2.12 -5.83 1.55
CA ASP A 200 -0.94 -6.28 0.83
C ASP A 200 -0.31 -7.48 1.55
N ALA A 201 0.88 -7.91 1.14
CA ALA A 201 1.58 -9.03 1.77
C ALA A 201 3.04 -8.68 2.07
N PHE A 202 3.51 -9.13 3.24
CA PHE A 202 4.84 -8.82 3.75
C PHE A 202 5.83 -9.91 3.38
N ASP A 203 6.92 -9.55 2.71
CA ASP A 203 8.01 -10.47 2.41
C ASP A 203 8.62 -11.01 3.70
N ASP A 204 8.59 -12.33 3.83
CA ASP A 204 9.05 -13.06 5.01
C ASP A 204 10.55 -12.93 5.30
N ALA A 205 11.35 -12.42 4.35
CA ALA A 205 12.73 -12.03 4.63
C ALA A 205 12.84 -10.92 5.70
N TRP A 206 11.77 -10.14 5.90
CA TRP A 206 11.71 -9.00 6.82
C TRP A 206 10.74 -9.22 8.00
N VAL A 207 10.09 -10.39 8.05
CA VAL A 207 9.20 -10.78 9.16
C VAL A 207 10.05 -11.26 10.34
N LEU A 208 10.26 -10.40 11.33
CA LEU A 208 11.12 -10.68 12.48
C LEU A 208 10.42 -11.43 13.62
N THR A 209 9.09 -11.40 13.65
CA THR A 209 8.25 -12.20 14.54
C THR A 209 7.05 -12.74 13.77
N PRO A 210 6.44 -13.88 14.16
CA PRO A 210 5.23 -14.39 13.49
C PRO A 210 4.07 -13.39 13.43
N SER A 211 4.05 -12.43 14.35
CA SER A 211 3.04 -11.36 14.45
C SER A 211 3.47 -10.05 13.76
N SER A 212 4.62 -10.00 13.08
CA SER A 212 5.10 -8.76 12.45
C SER A 212 4.18 -8.30 11.33
N LEU A 213 4.00 -6.99 11.25
CA LEU A 213 3.15 -6.32 10.28
C LEU A 213 3.95 -5.22 9.59
N ASP A 214 3.81 -5.11 8.28
CA ASP A 214 4.28 -3.95 7.53
C ASP A 214 3.09 -3.06 7.21
N ILE A 215 3.08 -1.85 7.77
CA ILE A 215 1.91 -0.97 7.77
C ILE A 215 2.04 0.09 6.67
N ILE A 216 0.95 0.35 5.94
CA ILE A 216 0.92 1.46 4.98
C ILE A 216 1.23 2.77 5.71
N HIS A 217 2.15 3.56 5.17
CA HIS A 217 2.80 4.66 5.88
C HIS A 217 1.87 5.67 6.54
N GLY A 218 0.73 6.02 5.92
CA GLY A 218 -0.25 6.91 6.54
C GLY A 218 -0.85 6.31 7.82
N SER A 219 -1.18 5.01 7.80
CA SER A 219 -1.65 4.29 8.99
C SER A 219 -0.57 4.10 10.04
N PHE A 220 0.68 3.89 9.60
CA PHE A 220 1.81 3.82 10.50
C PHE A 220 2.05 5.15 11.20
N THR A 221 1.93 6.27 10.49
CA THR A 221 2.07 7.63 11.04
C THR A 221 1.12 7.86 12.22
N ASP A 222 -0.13 7.38 12.13
CA ASP A 222 -1.11 7.48 13.22
C ASP A 222 -0.73 6.62 14.44
N LEU A 223 -0.28 5.39 14.21
CA LEU A 223 0.14 4.47 15.28
C LEU A 223 1.47 4.91 15.93
N PHE A 224 2.41 5.40 15.13
CA PHE A 224 3.69 5.93 15.58
C PHE A 224 3.56 7.33 16.19
N GLY A 225 2.47 8.04 15.86
CA GLY A 225 2.09 9.36 16.38
C GLY A 225 2.87 10.52 15.78
N ARG A 226 3.66 10.25 14.76
CA ARG A 226 4.36 11.24 13.95
C ARG A 226 4.76 10.61 12.62
N HIS A 227 4.99 11.47 11.63
CA HIS A 227 5.61 11.06 10.39
C HIS A 227 7.08 10.67 10.63
N THR A 228 7.59 9.73 9.85
CA THR A 228 9.01 9.36 9.82
C THR A 228 9.41 8.89 8.43
N ASP A 229 10.62 9.21 8.01
CA ASP A 229 11.28 8.72 6.80
C ASP A 229 12.40 7.71 7.12
N ASN A 230 12.67 7.45 8.40
CA ASN A 230 13.68 6.51 8.85
C ASN A 230 13.11 5.09 8.92
N LYS A 231 13.63 4.16 8.11
CA LYS A 231 13.22 2.75 8.10
C LYS A 231 13.54 1.99 9.40
N LEU A 232 14.37 2.55 10.27
CA LEU A 232 14.64 1.99 11.60
C LEU A 232 13.56 2.37 12.64
N ASP A 233 12.70 3.34 12.32
CA ASP A 233 11.58 3.71 13.18
C ASP A 233 10.48 2.66 13.05
N VAL A 234 10.34 1.85 14.09
CA VAL A 234 9.37 0.76 14.20
C VAL A 234 8.68 0.80 15.55
N VAL A 235 7.45 0.28 15.62
CA VAL A 235 6.77 0.04 16.91
C VAL A 235 7.04 -1.40 17.32
N LYS A 236 7.66 -1.61 18.47
CA LYS A 236 7.91 -2.95 19.03
C LYS A 236 6.86 -3.29 20.07
N ARG A 237 6.63 -4.59 20.31
CA ARG A 237 5.68 -5.10 21.32
C ARG A 237 4.23 -4.65 21.11
N ALA A 238 3.85 -4.38 19.87
CA ALA A 238 2.44 -4.17 19.54
C ALA A 238 1.67 -5.51 19.65
N SER A 239 0.35 -5.39 19.66
CA SER A 239 -0.56 -6.52 19.58
C SER A 239 -1.66 -6.26 18.55
N TRP A 240 -2.18 -7.31 17.94
CA TRP A 240 -3.29 -7.17 17.01
C TRP A 240 -4.12 -8.45 16.91
N GLN A 241 -5.36 -8.30 16.47
CA GLN A 241 -6.26 -9.41 16.21
C GLN A 241 -7.25 -9.07 15.10
N PHE A 242 -7.67 -10.08 14.35
CA PHE A 242 -8.79 -9.95 13.43
C PHE A 242 -10.10 -9.74 14.21
N THR A 243 -10.97 -8.90 13.68
CA THR A 243 -12.29 -8.63 14.28
C THR A 243 -13.35 -9.64 13.84
N GLY A 244 -13.07 -10.37 12.75
CA GLY A 244 -14.05 -11.21 12.06
C GLY A 244 -14.85 -10.47 10.98
N ASN A 245 -14.65 -9.17 10.81
CA ASN A 245 -15.27 -8.40 9.73
C ASN A 245 -14.44 -8.41 8.45
N ARG A 246 -15.07 -8.03 7.34
CA ARG A 246 -14.40 -7.74 6.07
C ARG A 246 -14.92 -6.43 5.50
N ASN A 247 -14.01 -5.61 4.99
CA ASN A 247 -14.36 -4.43 4.23
C ASN A 247 -14.33 -4.75 2.72
N GLU A 248 -15.50 -4.69 2.08
CA GLU A 248 -15.68 -5.02 0.67
C GLU A 248 -14.86 -4.13 -0.27
N ARG A 249 -14.51 -2.91 0.15
CA ARG A 249 -13.63 -2.01 -0.63
C ARG A 249 -12.25 -2.62 -0.85
N TYR A 250 -11.74 -3.31 0.17
CA TYR A 250 -10.39 -3.85 0.23
C TYR A 250 -10.35 -5.37 0.01
N ARG A 251 -11.45 -5.98 -0.44
CA ARG A 251 -11.46 -7.38 -0.84
C ARG A 251 -10.53 -7.62 -2.03
N PHE A 252 -10.26 -8.89 -2.33
CA PHE A 252 -9.49 -9.26 -3.52
C PHE A 252 -10.10 -8.65 -4.79
N LYS A 253 -9.27 -7.92 -5.55
CA LYS A 253 -9.66 -7.15 -6.75
C LYS A 253 -10.80 -6.13 -6.47
N GLY A 254 -10.86 -5.61 -5.24
CA GLY A 254 -11.79 -4.58 -4.81
C GLY A 254 -11.49 -3.19 -5.41
N ALA A 255 -12.15 -2.17 -4.86
CA ALA A 255 -11.96 -0.79 -5.30
C ALA A 255 -10.64 -0.18 -4.81
N GLY A 256 -10.15 -0.61 -3.63
CA GLY A 256 -8.93 -0.06 -3.05
C GLY A 256 -9.03 1.45 -2.81
N ALA A 257 -8.00 2.17 -3.25
CA ALA A 257 -7.94 3.63 -3.17
C ALA A 257 -8.75 4.38 -4.24
N ARG A 258 -9.44 3.70 -5.16
CA ARG A 258 -10.29 4.41 -6.14
C ARG A 258 -11.39 5.16 -5.40
N GLY A 259 -11.43 6.48 -5.54
CA GLY A 259 -12.41 7.35 -4.88
C GLY A 259 -12.24 7.46 -3.37
N LEU A 260 -11.01 7.30 -2.85
CA LEU A 260 -10.62 7.78 -1.52
C LEU A 260 -10.11 9.21 -1.61
#